data_AF-A0A3D2J862-F1
#
_entry.id   AF-A0A3D2J862-F1
#
_cell.length_a   1.000
_cell.length_b   1.000
_cell.length_c   1.000
_cell.angle_alpha   90.00
_cell.angle_beta   90.00
_cell.angle_gamma   90.00
#
_symmetry.space_group_name_H-M   'P 1'
#
loop_
_entity.id
_entity.type
_entity.pdbx_description
1 polymer ?
#
loop_
_entity_poly.entity_id
_entity_poly.type
_entity_poly.pdbx_seq_one_letter_code
_entity_poly.pdbx_strand_id
1 'polypeptide(L)'
;PGVLAVITGKDLDAAGLAWMPTLSADMEAVLPIDRVMYQMQEVAFVVATSRYAAADGVAAVDVEYEPLQVVIDAKKALDEGVP
;
A
#
# COMPACT_ATOMS: atom_id res chain seq x y z
N PRO A 1 14.69 11.13 -16.33
CA PRO A 1 14.63 9.92 -17.21
C PRO A 1 15.42 8.76 -16.57
N GLY A 2 14.80 7.59 -16.37
CA GLY A 2 15.43 6.44 -15.69
C GLY A 2 14.48 5.50 -14.97
N VAL A 3 13.21 5.89 -14.80
CA VAL A 3 12.13 5.01 -14.35
C VAL A 3 11.74 4.03 -15.47
N LEU A 4 11.64 2.75 -15.14
CA LEU A 4 11.35 1.65 -16.05
C LEU A 4 9.90 1.16 -15.90
N ALA A 5 9.39 1.12 -14.67
CA ALA A 5 8.04 0.68 -14.37
C ALA A 5 7.51 1.30 -13.08
N VAL A 6 6.20 1.42 -12.98
CA VAL A 6 5.45 1.72 -11.75
C VAL A 6 4.43 0.61 -11.58
N ILE A 7 4.49 -0.08 -10.45
CA ILE A 7 3.65 -1.24 -10.12
C ILE A 7 2.71 -0.84 -8.99
N THR A 8 1.43 -1.19 -9.13
CA THR A 8 0.36 -0.88 -8.17
C THR A 8 -0.30 -2.15 -7.66
N GLY A 9 -1.18 -2.02 -6.65
CA GLY A 9 -2.00 -3.14 -6.16
C GLY A 9 -2.80 -3.84 -7.27
N LYS A 10 -3.26 -3.10 -8.29
CA LYS A 10 -4.01 -3.68 -9.43
C LYS A 10 -3.17 -4.62 -10.28
N ASP A 11 -1.88 -4.31 -10.46
CA ASP A 11 -0.96 -5.15 -11.21
C ASP A 11 -0.68 -6.46 -10.44
N LEU A 12 -0.56 -6.37 -9.12
CA LEU A 12 -0.38 -7.54 -8.26
C LEU A 12 -1.65 -8.37 -8.15
N ASP A 13 -2.83 -7.74 -8.13
CA ASP A 13 -4.13 -8.44 -8.09
C ASP A 13 -4.34 -9.30 -9.34
N ALA A 14 -4.03 -8.74 -10.51
CA ALA A 14 -4.06 -9.47 -11.79
C ALA A 14 -3.10 -10.68 -11.79
N ALA A 15 -2.04 -10.65 -10.99
CA ALA A 15 -1.10 -11.76 -10.82
C ALA A 15 -1.45 -12.71 -9.66
N GLY A 16 -2.52 -12.44 -8.90
CA GLY A 16 -2.87 -13.19 -7.69
C GLY A 16 -1.90 -12.98 -6.52
N LEU A 17 -1.19 -11.85 -6.51
CA LEU A 17 -0.13 -11.50 -5.56
C LEU A 17 -0.44 -10.23 -4.75
N ALA A 18 -1.64 -9.66 -4.85
CA ALA A 18 -2.02 -8.49 -4.06
C ALA A 18 -1.98 -8.74 -2.54
N TRP A 19 -2.15 -10.00 -2.14
CA TRP A 19 -2.13 -10.42 -0.74
C TRP A 19 -1.13 -11.56 -0.55
N MET A 20 -0.34 -11.48 0.51
CA MET A 20 0.61 -12.52 0.90
C MET A 20 0.21 -13.16 2.24
N PRO A 21 0.41 -14.48 2.41
CA PRO A 21 0.20 -15.14 3.68
C PRO A 21 1.30 -14.77 4.68
N THR A 22 0.90 -14.51 5.92
CA THR A 22 1.81 -14.27 7.04
C THR A 22 2.01 -15.53 7.87
N LEU A 23 3.06 -15.56 8.70
CA LEU A 23 3.31 -16.66 9.63
C LEU A 23 2.21 -16.79 10.71
N SER A 24 1.45 -15.72 10.96
CA SER A 24 0.32 -15.71 11.90
C SER A 24 -0.98 -16.25 11.29
N ALA A 25 -0.92 -16.86 10.10
CA ALA A 25 -2.07 -17.37 9.34
C ALA A 25 -3.10 -16.30 8.96
N ASP A 26 -2.67 -15.04 8.90
CA ASP A 26 -3.44 -13.92 8.35
C ASP A 26 -2.87 -13.49 6.98
N MET A 27 -3.59 -12.66 6.24
CA MET A 27 -3.18 -12.12 4.95
C MET A 27 -2.78 -10.65 5.07
N GLU A 28 -1.65 -10.28 4.48
CA GLU A 28 -1.19 -8.89 4.42
C GLU A 28 -1.19 -8.39 2.97
N ALA A 29 -1.65 -7.16 2.77
CA ALA A 29 -1.65 -6.53 1.45
C ALA A 29 -0.22 -6.17 1.05
N VAL A 30 0.25 -6.70 -0.08
CA VAL A 30 1.57 -6.38 -0.63
C VAL A 30 1.59 -4.95 -1.16
N LEU A 31 0.59 -4.59 -1.96
CA LEU A 31 0.24 -3.22 -2.30
C LEU A 31 -1.30 -3.13 -2.22
N PRO A 32 -1.88 -2.24 -1.40
CA PRO A 32 -3.31 -2.12 -1.22
C PRO A 32 -3.98 -1.66 -2.52
N ILE A 33 -5.17 -2.20 -2.76
CA ILE A 33 -5.98 -1.89 -3.96
C ILE A 33 -6.96 -0.75 -3.64
N ASP A 34 -7.77 -0.93 -2.59
CA ASP A 34 -8.90 -0.05 -2.31
C ASP A 34 -8.62 0.95 -1.17
N ARG A 35 -7.92 0.51 -0.11
CA ARG A 35 -7.66 1.33 1.08
C ARG A 35 -6.36 0.95 1.76
N VAL A 36 -5.71 1.94 2.37
CA VAL A 36 -4.57 1.75 3.27
C VAL A 36 -5.06 1.54 4.70
N MET A 37 -4.40 0.66 5.45
CA MET A 37 -4.77 0.30 6.83
C MET A 37 -3.87 0.96 7.88
N TYR A 38 -2.67 1.39 7.49
CA TYR A 38 -1.73 2.05 8.39
C TYR A 38 -0.84 3.07 7.66
N GLN A 39 -0.26 4.00 8.43
CA GLN A 39 0.65 5.00 7.90
C GLN A 39 1.94 4.33 7.41
N MET A 40 2.47 4.79 6.27
CA MET A 40 3.68 4.25 5.60
C MET A 40 3.50 2.88 4.93
N GLN A 41 2.26 2.39 4.78
CA GLN A 41 2.00 1.19 3.98
C GLN A 41 2.41 1.41 2.51
N GLU A 42 2.92 0.37 1.86
CA GLU A 42 3.43 0.40 0.49
C GLU A 42 2.27 0.53 -0.51
N VAL A 43 2.13 1.66 -1.21
CA VAL A 43 1.02 1.89 -2.17
C VAL A 43 1.42 1.65 -3.63
N ALA A 44 2.66 1.98 -3.98
CA ALA A 44 3.20 1.78 -5.32
C ALA A 44 4.68 1.43 -5.25
N PHE A 45 5.15 0.64 -6.20
CA PHE A 45 6.55 0.26 -6.33
C PHE A 45 7.14 0.76 -7.64
N VAL A 46 8.20 1.57 -7.55
CA VAL A 46 8.86 2.17 -8.71
C VAL A 46 10.17 1.43 -9.00
N VAL A 47 10.29 0.91 -10.21
CA VAL A 47 11.51 0.28 -10.72
C VAL A 47 12.26 1.28 -11.57
N ALA A 48 13.54 1.50 -11.28
CA ALA A 48 14.39 2.42 -12.03
C ALA A 48 15.83 1.90 -12.17
N THR A 49 16.58 2.49 -13.08
CA THR A 49 17.98 2.10 -13.37
C THR A 49 18.97 2.46 -12.25
N SER A 50 18.57 3.31 -11.29
CA SER A 50 19.37 3.67 -10.12
C SER A 50 18.47 4.08 -8.96
N ARG A 51 19.00 4.04 -7.74
CA ARG A 51 18.28 4.51 -6.54
C ARG A 51 17.87 5.98 -6.61
N TYR A 52 18.66 6.82 -7.29
CA TYR A 52 18.37 8.25 -7.42
C TYR A 52 17.18 8.46 -8.36
N ALA A 53 17.18 7.78 -9.52
CA ALA A 53 16.05 7.80 -10.43
C ALA A 53 14.79 7.17 -9.82
N ALA A 54 14.93 6.16 -8.94
CA ALA A 54 13.81 5.59 -8.20
C ALA A 54 13.23 6.58 -7.19
N ALA A 55 14.08 7.30 -6.43
CA ALA A 55 13.62 8.32 -5.49
C ALA A 55 12.86 9.45 -6.18
N ASP A 56 13.40 9.96 -7.30
CA ASP A 56 12.71 10.96 -8.13
C ASP A 56 11.39 10.41 -8.69
N GLY A 57 11.38 9.14 -9.09
CA GLY A 57 10.19 8.46 -9.59
C GLY A 57 9.09 8.32 -8.54
N VAL A 58 9.44 7.90 -7.31
CA VAL A 58 8.49 7.83 -6.19
C VAL A 58 7.95 9.21 -5.84
N ALA A 59 8.80 10.25 -5.84
CA ALA A 59 8.38 11.62 -5.54
C ALA A 59 7.43 12.21 -6.60
N ALA A 60 7.44 11.66 -7.82
CA ALA A 60 6.55 12.07 -8.90
C ALA A 60 5.19 11.34 -8.89
N VAL A 61 5.03 10.30 -8.05
CA VAL A 61 3.75 9.60 -7.89
C VAL A 61 2.84 10.45 -7.01
N ASP A 62 1.65 10.76 -7.53
CA ASP A 62 0.58 11.43 -6.80
C ASP A 62 -0.50 10.40 -6.42
N VAL A 63 -0.94 10.45 -5.17
CA VAL A 63 -1.95 9.53 -4.64
C VAL A 63 -3.02 10.33 -3.92
N GLU A 64 -4.24 10.25 -4.43
CA GLU A 64 -5.41 10.84 -3.80
C GLU A 64 -6.04 9.87 -2.81
N TYR A 65 -6.29 10.33 -1.59
CA TYR A 65 -6.93 9.55 -0.54
C TYR A 65 -8.24 10.19 -0.12
N GLU A 66 -9.27 9.37 0.05
CA GLU A 66 -10.44 9.73 0.84
C GLU A 66 -10.17 9.32 2.31
N PRO A 67 -10.02 10.27 3.25
CA PRO A 67 -9.69 9.94 4.63
C PRO A 67 -10.80 9.12 5.30
N LEU A 68 -10.42 7.99 5.91
CA LEU A 68 -11.30 7.18 6.75
C LEU A 68 -11.06 7.50 8.23
N GLN A 69 -12.04 7.17 9.08
CA GLN A 69 -11.88 7.30 10.53
C GLN A 69 -10.79 6.34 11.03
N VAL A 70 -9.76 6.90 11.66
CA VAL A 70 -8.60 6.14 12.16
C VAL A 70 -8.92 5.50 13.51
N VAL A 71 -8.52 4.24 13.68
CA VAL A 71 -8.63 3.49 14.94
C VAL A 71 -7.23 3.26 15.49
N ILE A 72 -6.88 3.95 16.59
CA ILE A 72 -5.57 3.85 17.26
C ILE A 72 -5.64 3.22 18.66
N ASP A 73 -6.82 3.24 19.29
CA ASP A 73 -7.02 2.71 20.64
C ASP A 73 -7.54 1.27 20.53
N ALA A 74 -6.66 0.31 20.78
CA ALA A 74 -6.99 -1.12 20.71
C ALA A 74 -8.15 -1.51 21.65
N LYS A 75 -8.38 -0.79 22.75
CA LYS A 75 -9.48 -1.11 23.68
C LYS A 75 -10.85 -0.72 23.14
N LYS A 76 -10.87 0.25 22.22
CA LYS A 76 -12.10 0.76 21.59
C LYS A 76 -12.35 0.18 20.22
N ALA A 77 -11.42 -0.60 19.67
CA ALA A 77 -11.54 -1.18 18.32
C ALA A 77 -12.77 -2.08 18.13
N LEU A 78 -13.38 -2.54 19.23
CA LEU A 78 -14.57 -3.39 19.22
C LEU A 78 -15.87 -2.63 19.59
N ASP A 79 -15.78 -1.32 19.86
CA ASP A 79 -16.96 -0.52 20.24
C ASP A 79 -17.93 -0.39 19.06
N GLU A 80 -19.23 -0.31 19.34
CA GLU A 80 -20.23 -0.11 18.29
C GLU A 80 -20.00 1.18 17.51
N GLY A 81 -20.02 1.09 16.18
CA GLY A 81 -19.84 2.23 15.28
C GLY A 81 -18.36 2.59 15.02
N VAL A 82 -17.41 1.83 15.56
CA VAL A 82 -16.01 1.89 15.12
C VAL A 82 -15.89 1.17 13.78
N PRO A 83 -15.25 1.80 12.77
CA PRO A 83 -15.14 1.26 11.41
C PRO A 83 -14.27 0.01 11.29
#